data_AF-A0A967UAU1-F1
#
_entry.id   AF-A0A967UAU1-F1
#
_cell.length_a   1.000
_cell.length_b   1.000
_cell.length_c   1.000
_cell.angle_alpha   90.00
_cell.angle_beta   90.00
_cell.angle_gamma   90.00
#
_symmetry.space_group_name_H-M   'P 1'
#
loop_
_entity.id
_entity.type
_entity.pdbx_description
1 polymer ?
#
loop_
_entity_poly.entity_id
_entity_poly.type
_entity_poly.pdbx_seq_one_letter_code
_entity_poly.pdbx_strand_id
1 'polypeptide(L)' 'EDPSACASCGGGGLTQDADVLDTWFSSALFPFSTLGWPEDTEDLARFYPNDILITGFDIIYFWVAR' A
#
# COMPACT_ATOMS: atom_id res chain seq x y z
N GLU A 1 9.30 -9.43 -7.30
CA GLU A 1 10.63 -10.06 -7.38
C GLU A 1 11.69 -8.97 -7.22
N ASP A 2 12.83 -9.32 -6.63
CA ASP A 2 13.90 -8.36 -6.43
C ASP A 2 14.64 -8.08 -7.75
N PRO A 3 15.04 -6.84 -8.03
CA PRO A 3 15.80 -6.52 -9.22
C PRO A 3 17.17 -7.21 -9.19
N SER A 4 17.57 -7.82 -10.31
CA SER A 4 18.87 -8.51 -10.45
C SER A 4 20.00 -7.62 -10.97
N ALA A 5 19.67 -6.46 -11.54
CA ALA A 5 20.63 -5.50 -12.07
C ALA A 5 20.13 -4.06 -11.94
N CYS A 6 21.05 -3.11 -11.74
CA CYS A 6 20.72 -1.69 -11.69
C CYS A 6 20.18 -1.20 -13.04
N ALA A 7 19.00 -0.59 -13.05
CA ALA A 7 18.36 -0.07 -14.26
C ALA A 7 19.16 1.04 -14.98
N SER A 8 20.08 1.70 -14.27
CA SER A 8 20.89 2.81 -14.82
C SER A 8 22.26 2.35 -15.34
N CYS A 9 22.95 1.47 -14.61
CA CYS A 9 24.33 1.06 -14.94
C CYS A 9 24.52 -0.44 -15.26
N GLY A 10 23.50 -1.27 -15.08
CA GLY A 10 23.54 -2.72 -15.38
C GLY A 10 24.33 -3.58 -14.39
N GLY A 11 24.91 -3.01 -13.33
CA GLY A 11 25.64 -3.75 -12.31
C GLY A 11 24.74 -4.58 -11.40
N GLY A 12 25.21 -5.76 -10.96
CA GLY A 12 24.47 -6.69 -10.09
C GLY A 12 24.71 -6.52 -8.58
N GLY A 13 25.57 -5.57 -8.18
CA GLY A 13 25.86 -5.28 -6.76
C GLY A 13 24.80 -4.40 -6.11
N LEU A 14 23.53 -4.84 -6.11
CA LEU A 14 22.43 -4.12 -5.48
C LEU A 14 22.41 -4.39 -3.97
N THR A 15 21.98 -3.39 -3.20
CA THR A 15 21.78 -3.50 -1.75
C THR A 15 20.40 -2.94 -1.45
N GLN A 16 19.57 -3.72 -0.76
CA GLN A 16 18.26 -3.28 -0.33
C GLN A 16 18.41 -2.21 0.76
N ASP A 17 17.56 -1.19 0.70
CA ASP A 17 17.49 -0.20 1.77
C ASP A 17 17.06 -0.86 3.08
N ALA A 18 17.72 -0.50 4.18
CA ALA A 18 17.42 -1.04 5.50
C ALA A 18 16.23 -0.32 6.16
N ASP A 19 15.79 0.80 5.59
CA ASP A 19 14.64 1.56 6.07
C ASP A 19 13.32 0.79 5.93
N VAL A 20 12.34 1.19 6.74
CA VAL A 20 10.98 0.66 6.72
C VAL A 20 10.00 1.76 6.36
N LEU A 21 8.85 1.37 5.80
CA LEU A 21 7.77 2.31 5.51
C LEU A 21 7.07 2.76 6.80
N ASP A 22 6.57 4.00 6.78
CA ASP A 22 5.71 4.53 7.83
C ASP A 22 4.45 3.66 7.99
N THR A 23 4.02 3.41 9.22
CA THR A 23 2.78 2.69 9.53
C THR A 23 1.55 3.31 8.84
N TRP A 24 1.53 4.63 8.65
CA TRP A 24 0.44 5.30 7.93
C TRP A 24 0.42 4.95 6.44
N PHE A 25 1.54 4.56 5.85
CA PHE A 25 1.60 4.12 4.45
C PHE A 25 0.76 2.85 4.24
N SER A 26 0.99 1.81 5.05
CA SER A 26 0.23 0.56 4.92
C SER A 26 -1.23 0.72 5.39
N SER A 27 -1.47 1.57 6.40
CA SER A 27 -2.83 1.83 6.90
C SER A 27 -3.71 2.54 5.88
N ALA A 28 -3.14 3.41 5.04
CA ALA A 28 -3.88 4.07 3.96
C ALA A 28 -4.40 3.08 2.90
N LEU A 29 -3.72 1.94 2.71
CA LEU A 29 -4.12 0.92 1.74
C LEU A 29 -5.28 0.03 2.22
N PHE A 30 -5.70 0.17 3.48
CA PHE A 30 -6.68 -0.71 4.12
C PHE A 30 -8.01 -0.90 3.37
N PRO A 31 -8.61 0.14 2.73
CA PRO A 31 -9.92 0.00 2.08
C PRO A 31 -9.98 -1.02 0.92
N PHE A 32 -8.84 -1.38 0.35
CA PHE A 32 -8.76 -2.29 -0.80
C PHE A 32 -7.75 -3.44 -0.60
N SER A 33 -6.71 -3.28 0.23
CA SER A 33 -5.74 -4.36 0.49
C SER A 33 -6.36 -5.58 1.18
N THR A 34 -7.40 -5.35 1.99
CA THR A 34 -8.19 -6.42 2.62
C THR A 34 -9.08 -7.19 1.65
N LEU A 35 -9.31 -6.64 0.45
CA LEU A 35 -10.12 -7.25 -0.61
C LEU A 35 -9.27 -7.94 -1.68
N GLY A 36 -7.95 -8.07 -1.47
CA GLY A 36 -7.05 -8.78 -2.38
C GLY A 36 -6.36 -7.90 -3.42
N TRP A 37 -6.49 -6.58 -3.34
CA TRP A 37 -5.61 -5.66 -4.08
C TRP A 37 -4.13 -5.95 -3.72
N PRO A 38 -3.18 -5.95 -4.67
CA PRO A 38 -3.24 -5.35 -6.01
C PRO A 38 -3.87 -6.18 -7.12
N GLU A 39 -4.37 -7.39 -6.83
CA GLU A 39 -5.01 -8.23 -7.84
C GLU A 39 -6.46 -7.82 -8.10
N ASP A 40 -6.94 -8.06 -9.33
CA ASP A 40 -8.33 -7.79 -9.73
C ASP A 40 -9.27 -8.92 -9.27
N THR A 41 -9.60 -8.91 -7.98
CA THR A 41 -10.46 -9.94 -7.36
C THR A 41 -11.96 -9.62 -7.49
N GLU A 42 -12.80 -10.66 -7.38
CA GLU A 42 -14.25 -10.50 -7.35
C GLU A 42 -14.72 -9.68 -6.12
N ASP A 43 -14.09 -9.89 -4.95
CA ASP A 43 -14.40 -9.15 -3.73
C ASP A 43 -14.07 -7.66 -3.88
N LEU A 44 -12.93 -7.31 -4.48
CA LEU A 44 -12.58 -5.92 -4.76
C LEU A 44 -13.62 -5.29 -5.69
N ALA A 45 -14.00 -5.97 -6.78
CA ALA A 45 -15.01 -5.48 -7.71
C ALA A 45 -16.42 -5.36 -7.08
N ARG A 46 -16.73 -6.20 -6.09
CA ARG A 46 -18.05 -6.26 -5.47
C ARG A 46 -18.24 -5.27 -4.32
N PHE A 47 -17.21 -5.09 -3.49
CA PHE A 47 -17.30 -4.39 -2.21
C PHE A 47 -16.58 -3.04 -2.18
N TYR A 48 -15.73 -2.73 -3.16
CA TYR A 48 -15.14 -1.41 -3.32
C TYR A 48 -15.86 -0.63 -4.44
N PRO A 49 -16.20 0.66 -4.24
CA PRO A 49 -15.94 1.50 -3.07
C PRO A 49 -16.89 1.22 -1.88
N ASN A 50 -16.37 1.38 -0.66
CA ASN A 50 -17.13 1.23 0.59
C ASN A 50 -18.14 2.37 0.81
N ASP A 51 -19.25 2.09 1.49
CA ASP A 51 -20.31 3.08 1.72
C ASP A 51 -20.04 4.06 2.88
N ILE A 52 -19.48 3.57 4.01
CA ILE A 52 -19.31 4.36 5.24
C ILE A 52 -17.96 4.04 5.90
N LEU A 53 -17.24 5.09 6.30
CA LEU A 53 -16.04 5.00 7.14
C LEU A 53 -16.33 5.58 8.53
N ILE A 54 -16.32 4.73 9.56
CA ILE A 54 -16.49 5.14 10.96
C ILE A 54 -15.11 5.27 11.60
N THR A 55 -14.79 6.45 12.14
CA THR A 55 -13.49 6.71 12.76
C THR A 55 -13.53 7.84 13.79
N GLY A 56 -12.44 8.02 14.54
CA GLY A 56 -12.20 9.15 15.43
C GLY A 56 -11.66 10.39 14.71
N PHE A 57 -11.95 11.58 15.24
CA PHE A 57 -11.52 12.85 14.63
C PHE A 57 -10.01 13.09 14.72
N ASP A 58 -9.35 12.44 15.68
CA ASP A 58 -7.94 12.54 16.02
C ASP A 58 -7.01 12.03 14.91
N ILE A 59 -7.51 11.16 14.02
CA ILE A 59 -6.73 10.57 12.92
C ILE A 59 -7.22 10.96 11.52
N ILE A 60 -8.08 11.98 11.40
CA ILE A 60 -8.59 12.41 10.08
C ILE A 60 -7.45 12.79 9.13
N TYR A 61 -6.45 13.54 9.61
CA TYR A 61 -5.32 13.95 8.75
C TYR A 61 -4.17 12.94 8.69
N PHE A 62 -4.01 12.11 9.71
CA PHE A 62 -2.97 11.09 9.72
C PHE A 62 -3.34 9.87 8.87
N TRP A 63 -4.63 9.52 8.83
CA TRP A 63 -5.14 8.32 8.16
C TRP A 63 -6.16 8.59 7.06
N VAL A 64 -7.30 9.22 7.38
CA VAL A 64 -8.43 9.32 6.42
C VAL A 64 -8.08 10.13 5.17
N ALA A 65 -7.23 11.15 5.32
CA ALA A 65 -6.80 12.01 4.21
C ALA A 65 -5.68 11.41 3.33
N ARG A 66 -5.15 10.22 3.66
CA ARG A 66 -4.14 9.51 2.87
C ARG A 66 -4.80 8.61 1.84
#